data_AF-A0A7K3QY33-F1
#
_entry.id   AF-A0A7K3QY33-F1
#
_cell.length_a   1.000
_cell.length_b   1.000
_cell.length_c   1.000
_cell.angle_alpha   90.00
_cell.angle_beta   90.00
_cell.angle_gamma   90.00
#
_symmetry.space_group_name_H-M   'P 1'
#
loop_
_entity.id
_entity.type
_entity.pdbx_description
1 polymer ?
#
loop_
_entity_poly.entity_id
_entity_poly.type
_entity_poly.pdbx_seq_one_letter_code
_entity_poly.pdbx_strand_id
1 'polypeptide(L)'
;QRGRPRGRTSPGMTRLFVGAGRSAGVRPQDLVGAIAGETRLSGRDIGAIEIADRFSLVEVPEESADDVVRAMRGANVKGRRAQVRRERDQSR
;
A
#
# COMPACT_ATOMS: atom_id res chain seq x y z
N GLN A 1 -23.02 21.16 0.24
CA GLN A 1 -22.04 20.12 -0.10
C GLN A 1 -20.63 20.69 0.11
N ARG A 2 -19.98 20.44 1.25
CA ARG A 2 -18.57 20.84 1.47
C ARG A 2 -17.84 19.67 2.12
N GLY A 3 -16.73 19.26 1.49
CA GLY A 3 -16.01 18.03 1.74
C GLY A 3 -15.47 17.96 3.17
N ARG A 4 -15.68 16.80 3.79
CA ARG A 4 -15.17 16.47 5.12
C ARG A 4 -13.63 16.46 5.10
N PRO A 5 -12.96 16.95 6.16
CA PRO A 5 -11.51 16.92 6.27
C PRO A 5 -11.11 15.45 6.45
N ARG A 6 -10.49 14.86 5.42
CA ARG A 6 -9.92 13.51 5.53
C ARG A 6 -8.69 13.59 6.41
N GLY A 7 -8.64 12.73 7.42
CA GLY A 7 -7.62 12.72 8.45
C GLY A 7 -6.22 12.67 7.87
N ARG A 8 -5.34 13.50 8.46
CA ARG A 8 -3.89 13.36 8.71
C ARG A 8 -3.07 12.35 7.89
N THR A 9 -3.30 12.23 6.60
CA THR A 9 -2.26 11.86 5.65
C THR A 9 -1.73 13.16 5.06
N SER A 10 -0.41 13.30 4.94
CA SER A 10 0.20 14.44 4.26
C SER A 10 -0.50 14.67 2.92
N PRO A 11 -0.81 15.93 2.55
CA PRO A 11 -1.52 16.21 1.30
C PRO A 11 -0.80 15.54 0.13
N GLY A 12 -1.48 14.61 -0.55
CA GLY A 12 -0.93 13.86 -1.68
C GLY A 12 -0.33 12.49 -1.36
N MET A 13 -0.41 11.96 -0.14
CA MET A 13 -0.06 10.57 0.19
C MET A 13 -1.31 9.76 0.56
N THR A 14 -1.24 8.45 0.48
CA THR A 14 -2.28 7.53 0.96
C THR A 14 -1.67 6.22 1.43
N ARG A 15 -2.39 5.53 2.31
CA ARG A 15 -1.98 4.22 2.84
C ARG A 15 -2.62 3.11 2.04
N LEU A 16 -1.83 2.11 1.70
CA LEU A 16 -2.28 0.90 1.04
C LEU A 16 -2.20 -0.26 2.00
N PHE A 17 -3.32 -0.94 2.17
CA PHE A 17 -3.40 -2.22 2.87
C PHE A 17 -3.00 -3.34 1.91
N VAL A 18 -2.04 -4.15 2.33
CA VAL A 18 -1.59 -5.35 1.64
C VAL A 18 -1.88 -6.56 2.53
N GLY A 19 -2.68 -7.51 2.04
CA GLY A 19 -3.03 -8.76 2.74
C GLY A 19 -1.87 -9.77 2.84
N ALA A 20 -0.64 -9.29 3.01
CA ALA A 20 0.56 -10.07 3.18
C ALA A 20 1.41 -9.40 4.26
N GLY A 21 1.64 -10.10 5.37
CA GLY A 21 2.38 -9.61 6.53
C GLY A 21 3.58 -10.49 6.89
N ARG A 22 4.05 -10.35 8.12
CA ARG A 22 5.20 -11.07 8.65
C ARG A 22 4.99 -12.60 8.66
N SER A 23 3.77 -13.09 8.89
CA SER A 23 3.46 -14.52 8.81
C SER A 23 3.60 -15.10 7.40
N ALA A 24 3.53 -14.28 6.35
CA ALA A 24 3.86 -14.66 4.97
C ALA A 24 5.36 -14.48 4.66
N GLY A 25 6.16 -14.02 5.64
CA GLY A 25 7.57 -13.69 5.50
C GLY A 25 7.79 -12.48 4.58
N VAL A 26 6.87 -11.52 4.59
CA VAL A 26 7.02 -10.24 3.86
C VAL A 26 8.00 -9.35 4.62
N ARG A 27 8.97 -8.80 3.88
CA ARG A 27 9.89 -7.77 4.38
C ARG A 27 9.62 -6.43 3.71
N PRO A 28 10.09 -5.31 4.29
CA PRO A 28 9.90 -3.98 3.70
C PRO A 28 10.46 -3.91 2.29
N GLN A 29 11.66 -4.47 2.09
CA GLN A 29 12.31 -4.58 0.78
C GLN A 29 11.48 -5.37 -0.26
N ASP A 30 10.69 -6.36 0.16
CA ASP A 30 9.85 -7.14 -0.75
C ASP A 30 8.65 -6.31 -1.21
N LEU A 31 8.06 -5.52 -0.29
CA LEU A 31 6.98 -4.59 -0.61
C LEU A 31 7.48 -3.47 -1.52
N VAL A 32 8.64 -2.89 -1.21
CA VAL A 32 9.29 -1.88 -2.04
C VAL A 32 9.56 -2.44 -3.43
N GLY A 33 10.17 -3.62 -3.52
CA GLY A 33 10.48 -4.27 -4.80
C GLY A 33 9.23 -4.61 -5.61
N ALA A 34 8.17 -5.12 -4.96
CA ALA A 34 6.92 -5.42 -5.64
C ALA A 34 6.24 -4.15 -6.15
N ILE A 35 6.14 -3.10 -5.33
CA ILE A 35 5.53 -1.84 -5.76
C ILE A 35 6.37 -1.18 -6.86
N ALA A 36 7.70 -1.14 -6.71
CA ALA A 36 8.60 -0.54 -7.69
C ALA A 36 8.75 -1.36 -8.98
N GLY A 37 8.48 -2.66 -8.93
CA GLY A 37 8.46 -3.52 -10.12
C GLY A 37 7.14 -3.42 -10.88
N GLU A 38 6.02 -3.28 -10.18
CA GLU A 38 4.67 -3.21 -10.77
C GLU A 38 4.26 -1.78 -11.15
N THR A 39 4.93 -0.76 -10.62
CA THR A 39 4.65 0.66 -10.87
C THR A 39 5.92 1.45 -11.15
N ARG A 40 5.79 2.76 -11.42
CA ARG A 40 6.94 3.66 -11.61
C ARG A 40 7.50 4.25 -10.31
N LEU A 41 6.95 3.84 -9.15
CA LEU A 41 7.40 4.33 -7.86
C LEU A 41 8.74 3.73 -7.50
N SER A 42 9.63 4.53 -6.94
CA SER A 42 10.87 4.04 -6.34
C SER A 42 10.69 3.89 -4.83
N GLY A 43 11.59 3.14 -4.17
CA GLY A 43 11.62 3.07 -2.70
C GLY A 43 11.79 4.42 -2.00
N ARG A 44 12.11 5.49 -2.74
CA ARG A 44 12.19 6.87 -2.26
C ARG A 44 10.84 7.58 -2.25
N ASP A 45 9.94 7.18 -3.15
CA ASP A 45 8.56 7.68 -3.24
C ASP A 45 7.64 6.94 -2.26
N ILE A 46 8.03 5.72 -1.90
CA ILE A 46 7.37 4.93 -0.85
C ILE A 46 7.73 5.53 0.51
N GLY A 47 6.70 5.87 1.28
CA GLY A 47 6.82 6.46 2.60
C GLY A 47 6.98 5.41 3.71
N ALA A 48 6.26 5.58 4.81
CA ALA A 48 6.31 4.62 5.90
C ALA A 48 5.75 3.25 5.48
N ILE A 49 6.44 2.20 5.92
CA ILE A 49 6.04 0.81 5.72
C ILE A 49 5.84 0.18 7.10
N GLU A 50 4.63 -0.24 7.39
CA GLU A 50 4.29 -0.97 8.60
C GLU A 50 3.95 -2.42 8.25
N ILE A 51 4.62 -3.38 8.88
CA ILE A 51 4.38 -4.81 8.63
C ILE A 51 3.80 -5.40 9.90
N ALA A 52 2.52 -5.76 9.85
CA ALA A 52 1.85 -6.53 10.88
C ALA A 52 2.01 -8.03 10.64
N ASP A 53 1.53 -8.87 11.56
CA ASP A 53 1.59 -10.33 11.40
C ASP A 53 0.83 -10.81 10.17
N ARG A 54 -0.42 -10.37 9.99
CA ARG A 54 -1.31 -10.85 8.92
C ARG A 54 -1.35 -9.96 7.68
N PHE A 55 -0.93 -8.71 7.78
CA PHE A 55 -1.02 -7.72 6.70
C PHE A 55 0.12 -6.70 6.81
N SER A 56 0.26 -5.85 5.80
CA SER A 56 1.20 -4.72 5.82
C SER A 56 0.50 -3.47 5.32
N LEU A 57 0.94 -2.32 5.80
CA LEU A 57 0.53 -0.99 5.37
C LEU A 57 1.72 -0.30 4.71
N VAL A 58 1.48 0.34 3.58
CA VAL A 58 2.50 1.07 2.84
C VAL A 58 1.97 2.44 2.46
N GLU A 59 2.69 3.51 2.80
CA GLU A 59 2.40 4.85 2.31
C GLU A 59 2.97 5.07 0.92
N VAL A 60 2.12 5.53 0.01
CA VAL A 60 2.49 5.90 -1.36
C VAL A 60 1.80 7.20 -1.77
N PRO A 61 2.28 7.89 -2.82
CA PRO A 61 1.60 9.06 -3.36
C PRO A 61 0.17 8.74 -3.82
N GLU A 62 -0.80 9.57 -3.47
CA GLU A 62 -2.22 9.40 -3.83
C GLU A 62 -2.42 9.33 -5.35
N GLU A 63 -1.61 10.08 -6.10
CA GLU A 63 -1.59 10.06 -7.58
C GLU A 63 -1.25 8.67 -8.14
N SER A 64 -0.33 7.95 -7.49
CA SER A 64 0.11 6.62 -7.90
C SER A 64 -0.68 5.51 -7.20
N ALA A 65 -1.43 5.83 -6.15
CA ALA A 65 -2.13 4.82 -5.37
C ALA A 65 -3.20 4.05 -6.16
N ASP A 66 -3.84 4.66 -7.17
CA ASP A 66 -4.81 3.93 -8.00
C ASP A 66 -4.08 2.93 -8.88
N ASP A 67 -2.95 3.37 -9.43
CA ASP A 67 -2.09 2.57 -10.28
C ASP A 67 -1.50 1.39 -9.51
N VAL A 68 -0.94 1.63 -8.31
CA VAL A 68 -0.43 0.58 -7.42
C VAL A 68 -1.54 -0.40 -7.06
N VAL A 69 -2.72 0.07 -6.68
CA VAL A 69 -3.84 -0.82 -6.35
C VAL A 69 -4.25 -1.66 -7.55
N ARG A 70 -4.30 -1.09 -8.76
CA ARG A 70 -4.67 -1.82 -9.98
C ARG A 70 -3.61 -2.84 -10.39
N ALA A 71 -2.34 -2.44 -10.39
CA ALA A 71 -1.22 -3.31 -10.73
C ALA A 71 -1.11 -4.47 -9.73
N MET A 72 -1.19 -4.16 -8.43
CA MET A 72 -1.12 -5.17 -7.38
C MET A 72 -2.36 -6.05 -7.25
N ARG A 73 -3.54 -5.63 -7.73
CA ARG A 73 -4.78 -6.43 -7.63
C ARG A 73 -4.67 -7.78 -8.35
N GLY A 74 -3.80 -7.87 -9.37
CA GLY A 74 -3.47 -9.10 -10.08
C GLY A 74 -2.15 -9.74 -9.64
N ALA A 75 -1.34 -9.05 -8.84
CA ALA A 75 -0.01 -9.52 -8.46
C ALA A 75 -0.09 -10.64 -7.42
N ASN A 76 0.71 -11.69 -7.63
CA ASN A 76 0.86 -12.78 -6.68
C ASN A 76 2.05 -12.49 -5.77
N VAL A 77 1.79 -12.07 -4.53
CA VAL A 77 2.85 -11.94 -3.53
C VAL A 77 3.12 -13.32 -2.96
N LYS A 78 4.30 -13.89 -3.28
CA LYS A 78 4.70 -15.26 -2.89
C LYS A 78 3.67 -16.34 -3.25
N GLY A 79 3.11 -16.31 -4.45
CA GLY A 79 2.19 -17.35 -4.94
C GLY A 79 0.78 -17.32 -4.33
N ARG A 80 0.44 -16.28 -3.56
CA ARG A 80 -0.92 -16.01 -3.10
C ARG A 80 -1.38 -14.66 -3.62
N ARG A 81 -2.66 -14.57 -3.99
CA ARG A 81 -3.29 -13.30 -4.37
C ARG A 81 -3.29 -12.37 -3.15
N ALA A 82 -2.39 -11.39 -3.14
CA ALA A 82 -2.38 -10.39 -2.10
C ALA A 82 -3.57 -9.45 -2.31
N GLN A 83 -4.42 -9.31 -1.30
CA GLN A 83 -5.44 -8.27 -1.36
C GLN A 83 -4.78 -6.92 -1.13
N VAL A 84 -4.68 -6.12 -2.20
CA VAL A 84 -4.25 -4.73 -2.10
C VAL A 84 -5.44 -3.81 -2.21
N ARG A 85 -5.56 -2.89 -1.25
CA ARG A 85 -6.70 -1.97 -1.12
C ARG A 85 -6.17 -0.64 -0.62
N ARG A 86 -6.80 0.47 -1.02
CA ARG A 86 -6.57 1.73 -0.30
C ARG A 86 -7.10 1.57 1.11
N GLU A 87 -6.24 1.83 2.09
CA GLU A 87 -6.66 2.03 3.47
C GLU A 87 -7.44 3.34 3.51
N ARG A 88 -8.73 3.25 3.22
CA ARG A 88 -9.66 4.28 3.68
C ARG A 88 -9.73 4.07 5.17
N ASP A 89 -9.07 4.96 5.92
CA ASP A 89 -9.30 5.21 7.34
C ASP A 89 -10.80 4.98 7.59
N GLN A 90 -11.11 3.78 8.07
CA GLN A 90 -12.46 3.48 8.53
C GLN A 90 -12.50 4.12 9.90
N SER A 91 -12.81 5.40 9.91
CA SER A 91 -13.38 6.08 11.06
C SER A 91 -14.66 5.29 11.39
N ARG A 92 -14.53 4.32 12.31
CA ARG A 92 -15.64 3.64 12.96
C ARG A 92 -15.92 4.33 14.28
#